data_AF-A0A255HD13-F1
#
_entry.id   AF-A0A255HD13-F1
#
_cell.length_a   1.000
_cell.length_b   1.000
_cell.length_c   1.000
_cell.angle_alpha   90.00
_cell.angle_beta   90.00
_cell.angle_gamma   90.00
#
_symmetry.space_group_name_H-M   'P 1'
#
loop_
_entity.id
_entity.type
_entity.pdbx_description
1 polymer ?
#
loop_
_entity_poly.entity_id
_entity_poly.type
_entity_poly.pdbx_seq_one_letter_code
_entity_poly.pdbx_strand_id
1 'polypeptide(L)'
;MPVSFNLEEDARFETSLESLHKSQAVKVINTLQQIQQAAFLWDDFARNFKWQALSITGSDTYPGANALYGFQIVIDDIGTQMEVIGYTYNEQVIVCSIARPA
;
A
#
# COMPACT_ATOMS: atom_id res chain seq x y z
N MET A 1 -15.80 -8.59 -2.97
CA MET A 1 -14.95 -8.34 -4.16
C MET A 1 -13.50 -8.45 -3.72
N PRO A 2 -12.61 -8.97 -4.57
CA PRO A 2 -11.19 -9.04 -4.24
C PRO A 2 -10.56 -7.64 -4.22
N VAL A 3 -9.52 -7.47 -3.42
CA VAL A 3 -8.72 -6.24 -3.36
C VAL A 3 -7.95 -6.05 -4.66
N SER A 4 -7.86 -4.80 -5.12
CA SER A 4 -7.09 -4.41 -6.29
C SER A 4 -6.22 -3.19 -5.98
N PHE A 5 -5.05 -3.10 -6.61
CA PHE A 5 -4.14 -1.98 -6.42
C PHE A 5 -4.06 -1.12 -7.68
N ASN A 6 -4.09 0.20 -7.49
CA ASN A 6 -3.68 1.16 -8.49
C ASN A 6 -2.34 1.77 -8.05
N LEU A 7 -1.30 1.48 -8.83
CA LEU A 7 0.07 1.90 -8.55
C LEU A 7 0.46 3.19 -9.31
N GLU A 8 -0.39 3.66 -10.23
CA GLU A 8 -0.06 4.71 -11.20
C GLU A 8 -0.77 6.04 -10.91
N GLU A 9 -1.93 6.00 -10.21
CA GLU A 9 -2.75 7.18 -9.94
C GLU A 9 -2.04 8.23 -9.07
N ASP A 10 -1.22 7.79 -8.11
CA ASP A 10 -0.54 8.67 -7.17
C ASP A 10 0.98 8.66 -7.43
N ALA A 11 1.46 9.73 -8.06
CA ALA A 11 2.88 9.90 -8.40
C ALA A 11 3.82 9.81 -7.18
N ARG A 12 3.32 10.05 -5.96
CA ARG A 12 4.12 9.88 -4.73
C ARG A 12 4.56 8.44 -4.54
N PHE A 13 3.81 7.48 -5.06
CA PHE A 13 4.17 6.08 -4.96
C PHE A 13 5.42 5.77 -5.77
N GLU A 14 5.47 6.23 -7.03
CA GLU A 14 6.66 6.15 -7.87
C GLU A 14 7.87 6.81 -7.19
N THR A 15 7.72 8.05 -6.72
CA THR A 15 8.80 8.75 -5.98
C THR A 15 9.27 7.98 -4.75
N SER A 16 8.34 7.35 -4.01
CA SER A 16 8.70 6.54 -2.84
C SER A 16 9.49 5.29 -3.23
N LEU A 17 9.15 4.65 -4.35
CA LEU A 17 9.89 3.49 -4.86
C LEU A 17 11.30 3.88 -5.34
N GLU A 18 11.47 5.04 -5.97
CA GLU A 18 12.77 5.57 -6.36
C GLU A 18 13.70 5.81 -5.17
N SER A 19 13.15 6.13 -4.00
CA SER A 19 13.90 6.30 -2.76
C SER A 19 14.40 4.98 -2.15
N LEU A 20 13.84 3.84 -2.58
CA LEU A 20 14.28 2.51 -2.15
C LEU A 20 15.46 2.01 -3.00
N HIS A 21 16.18 1.00 -2.50
CA HIS A 21 17.11 0.28 -3.37
C HIS A 21 16.34 -0.35 -4.55
N LYS A 22 16.91 -0.29 -5.76
CA LYS A 22 16.26 -0.80 -6.99
C LYS A 22 15.68 -2.22 -6.86
N SER A 23 16.37 -3.11 -6.14
CA SER A 23 15.89 -4.48 -5.89
C SER A 23 14.66 -4.52 -4.97
N GLN A 24 14.58 -3.63 -3.98
CA GLN A 24 13.44 -3.54 -3.07
C GLN A 24 12.21 -2.98 -3.79
N ALA A 25 12.37 -1.93 -4.60
CA ALA A 25 11.29 -1.35 -5.39
C ALA A 25 10.60 -2.41 -6.28
N VAL A 26 11.40 -3.19 -7.02
CA VAL A 26 10.88 -4.29 -7.86
C VAL A 26 10.19 -5.35 -7.01
N LYS A 27 10.77 -5.73 -5.85
CA LYS A 27 10.14 -6.71 -4.95
C LYS A 27 8.80 -6.21 -4.39
N VAL A 28 8.69 -4.95 -4.01
CA VAL A 28 7.42 -4.34 -3.55
C VAL A 28 6.35 -4.47 -4.63
N ILE A 29 6.66 -4.07 -5.87
CA ILE A 29 5.72 -4.16 -6.99
C ILE A 29 5.31 -5.62 -7.22
N ASN A 30 6.27 -6.55 -7.26
CA ASN A 30 5.99 -7.97 -7.46
C ASN A 30 5.11 -8.54 -6.34
N THR A 31 5.37 -8.20 -5.08
CA THR A 31 4.55 -8.63 -3.95
C THR A 31 3.13 -8.09 -4.04
N LEU A 32 2.94 -6.81 -4.39
CA LEU A 32 1.61 -6.24 -4.58
C LEU A 32 0.84 -6.93 -5.73
N GLN A 33 1.52 -7.23 -6.83
CA GLN A 33 0.94 -8.00 -7.95
C GLN A 33 0.56 -9.42 -7.52
N GLN A 34 1.38 -10.09 -6.72
CA GLN A 34 1.07 -11.42 -6.18
C GLN A 34 -0.15 -11.39 -5.26
N ILE A 35 -0.26 -10.38 -4.39
CA ILE A 35 -1.44 -10.20 -3.52
C ILE A 35 -2.70 -9.99 -4.36
N GLN A 36 -2.61 -9.18 -5.43
CA GLN A 36 -3.72 -8.97 -6.36
C GLN A 36 -4.13 -10.25 -7.10
N GLN A 37 -3.16 -11.04 -7.54
CA GLN A 37 -3.40 -12.33 -8.21
C GLN A 37 -3.99 -13.39 -7.27
N ALA A 38 -3.65 -13.33 -5.98
CA ALA A 38 -4.23 -14.20 -4.96
C ALA A 38 -5.71 -13.88 -4.67
N ALA A 39 -6.22 -12.74 -5.16
CA ALA A 39 -7.62 -12.34 -5.10
C ALA A 39 -8.20 -12.36 -3.67
N PHE A 40 -7.43 -11.86 -2.69
CA PHE A 40 -7.89 -11.74 -1.31
C PHE A 40 -9.17 -10.93 -1.20
N LEU A 41 -10.14 -11.43 -0.45
CA LEU A 41 -11.29 -10.63 -0.02
C LEU A 41 -10.83 -9.57 0.99
N TRP A 42 -11.57 -8.46 1.08
CA TRP A 42 -11.23 -7.33 1.95
C TRP A 42 -10.97 -7.73 3.40
N ASP A 43 -11.82 -8.57 4.01
CA ASP A 43 -11.66 -8.99 5.41
C ASP A 43 -10.38 -9.81 5.62
N ASP A 44 -10.05 -10.68 4.67
CA ASP A 44 -8.85 -11.51 4.72
C ASP A 44 -7.60 -10.66 4.47
N PHE A 45 -7.66 -9.74 3.52
CA PHE A 45 -6.60 -8.77 3.26
C PHE A 45 -6.33 -7.92 4.51
N ALA A 46 -7.38 -7.35 5.10
CA ALA A 46 -7.24 -6.48 6.26
C ALA A 46 -6.62 -7.21 7.46
N ARG A 47 -6.99 -8.47 7.67
CA ARG A 47 -6.42 -9.32 8.72
C ARG A 47 -4.97 -9.73 8.45
N ASN A 48 -4.68 -10.18 7.23
CA ASN A 48 -3.36 -10.73 6.88
C ASN A 48 -2.28 -9.65 6.74
N PHE A 49 -2.64 -8.49 6.21
CA PHE A 49 -1.72 -7.39 5.94
C PHE A 49 -1.87 -6.23 6.94
N LYS A 50 -2.63 -6.41 8.02
CA LYS A 50 -2.85 -5.41 9.09
C LYS A 50 -3.29 -4.04 8.55
N TRP A 51 -4.29 -4.05 7.66
CA TRP A 51 -4.86 -2.81 7.13
C TRP A 51 -5.43 -1.95 8.26
N GLN A 52 -4.90 -0.75 8.42
CA GLN A 52 -5.27 0.14 9.52
C GLN A 52 -5.30 1.61 9.08
N ALA A 53 -6.24 2.37 9.61
CA ALA A 53 -6.31 3.81 9.38
C ALA A 53 -5.09 4.50 10.01
N LEU A 54 -4.44 5.39 9.26
CA LEU A 54 -3.33 6.16 9.76
C LEU A 54 -3.85 7.47 10.36
N SER A 55 -3.58 7.67 11.65
CA SER A 55 -3.80 8.95 12.30
C SER A 55 -2.62 9.87 12.00
N ILE A 56 -2.68 10.58 10.88
CA ILE A 56 -1.66 11.56 10.54
C ILE A 56 -2.01 12.86 11.25
N THR A 57 -1.34 13.15 12.36
CA THR A 57 -1.40 14.46 13.01
C THR A 57 -0.60 15.48 12.19
N GLY A 58 -1.30 16.25 11.35
CA GLY A 58 -0.71 17.31 10.53
C GLY A 58 -1.76 17.97 9.62
N SER A 59 -1.57 19.25 9.32
CA SER A 59 -2.50 20.25 8.77
C SER A 59 -3.09 20.00 7.37
N ASP A 60 -3.12 18.76 6.90
CA ASP A 60 -3.64 18.37 5.58
C ASP A 60 -5.03 17.71 5.68
N THR A 61 -5.73 17.93 6.80
CA THR A 61 -7.17 17.66 6.91
C THR A 61 -7.95 18.73 6.14
N TYR A 62 -7.68 18.85 4.85
CA TYR A 62 -8.60 19.53 3.95
C TYR A 62 -9.92 18.77 3.97
N PRO A 63 -11.08 19.44 4.14
CA PRO A 63 -12.38 18.80 3.96
C PRO A 63 -12.42 18.16 2.55
N GLY A 64 -12.49 16.82 2.49
CA GLY A 64 -12.42 16.06 1.23
C GLY A 64 -11.11 15.30 0.98
N ALA A 65 -10.12 15.37 1.88
CA ALA A 65 -8.94 14.51 1.81
C ALA A 65 -9.33 13.05 2.10
N ASN A 66 -8.90 12.13 1.23
CA ASN A 66 -9.16 10.70 1.41
C ASN A 66 -8.47 10.19 2.68
N ALA A 67 -9.18 9.40 3.47
CA ALA A 67 -8.58 8.73 4.63
C ALA A 67 -7.43 7.83 4.17
N LEU A 68 -6.27 8.00 4.80
CA LEU A 68 -5.08 7.20 4.51
C LEU A 68 -5.02 5.99 5.42
N TYR A 69 -4.56 4.88 4.85
CA TYR A 69 -4.43 3.60 5.50
C TYR A 69 -3.05 3.03 5.21
N GLY A 70 -2.52 2.28 6.18
CA GLY A 70 -1.28 1.53 6.04
C GLY A 70 -1.56 0.03 6.08
N PHE A 71 -0.80 -0.74 5.32
CA PHE A 71 -0.72 -2.19 5.41
C PHE A 71 0.72 -2.67 5.27
N GLN A 72 1.02 -3.82 5.87
CA GLN A 72 2.35 -4.39 5.91
C GLN A 72 2.48 -5.51 4.88
N ILE A 73 3.53 -5.46 4.09
CA ILE A 73 3.93 -6.55 3.19
C ILE A 73 5.33 -7.04 3.56
N VAL A 74 5.64 -8.28 3.20
CA VAL A 74 6.98 -8.85 3.36
C VAL A 74 7.56 -9.03 1.96
N ILE A 75 8.73 -8.42 1.71
CA ILE A 75 9.47 -8.58 0.47
C ILE A 75 10.61 -9.60 0.68
N ASP A 76 10.54 -10.72 -0.04
CA ASP A 76 11.06 -12.04 0.35
C ASP A 76 12.60 -12.23 0.50
N ASP A 77 12.96 -13.44 0.98
CA ASP A 77 14.25 -14.08 1.32
C ASP A 77 14.81 -13.82 2.74
N ILE A 78 14.56 -12.62 3.29
CA ILE A 78 15.13 -12.16 4.57
C ILE A 78 14.09 -11.64 5.57
N GLY A 79 12.81 -11.66 5.20
CA GLY A 79 11.72 -11.24 6.09
C GLY A 79 11.61 -9.72 6.28
N THR A 80 12.14 -8.92 5.35
CA THR A 80 12.06 -7.45 5.43
C THR A 80 10.61 -6.99 5.32
N GLN A 81 10.13 -6.34 6.37
CA GLN A 81 8.79 -5.75 6.40
C GLN A 81 8.80 -4.36 5.77
N MET A 82 7.81 -4.13 4.92
CA MET A 82 7.54 -2.84 4.30
C MET A 82 6.12 -2.41 4.66
N GLU A 83 5.96 -1.13 4.92
CA GLU A 83 4.65 -0.50 5.02
C GLU A 83 4.31 0.16 3.68
N VAL A 84 3.13 -0.17 3.18
CA VAL A 84 2.51 0.51 2.04
C VAL A 84 1.36 1.34 2.55
N ILE A 85 1.37 2.62 2.20
CA ILE A 85 0.35 3.60 2.54
C ILE A 85 -0.47 3.88 1.29
N GLY A 86 -1.78 3.93 1.43
CA GLY A 86 -2.69 4.27 0.34
C GLY A 86 -4.04 4.72 0.85
N TYR A 87 -4.96 4.95 -0.09
CA TYR A 87 -6.36 5.25 0.21
C TYR A 87 -7.28 4.41 -0.67
N THR A 88 -8.52 4.23 -0.23
CA THR A 88 -9.53 3.51 -1.01
C THR A 88 -10.23 4.45 -1.97
N TYR A 89 -10.28 4.08 -3.25
CA TYR A 89 -11.14 4.69 -4.24
C TYR A 89 -12.36 3.79 -4.48
N ASN A 90 -13.57 4.37 -4.35
CA ASN A 90 -14.87 3.68 -4.45
C ASN A 90 -14.97 2.40 -3.62
N GLU A 91 -14.28 2.32 -2.47
CA GLU A 91 -14.25 1.16 -1.56
C GLU A 91 -13.76 -0.16 -2.19
N GLN A 92 -13.15 -0.11 -3.38
CA GLN A 92 -12.80 -1.29 -4.16
C GLN A 92 -11.33 -1.33 -4.60
N VAL A 93 -10.73 -0.16 -4.79
CA VAL A 93 -9.36 -0.03 -5.28
C VAL A 93 -8.51 0.65 -4.23
N ILE A 94 -7.37 0.06 -3.89
CA ILE A 94 -6.34 0.73 -3.08
C ILE A 94 -5.45 1.51 -4.04
N VAL A 95 -5.50 2.84 -3.97
CA VAL A 95 -4.50 3.69 -4.60
C VAL A 95 -3.30 3.74 -3.69
N CYS A 96 -2.19 3.14 -4.13
CA CYS A 96 -0.93 3.16 -3.37
C CYS A 96 -0.29 4.54 -3.48
N SER A 97 0.16 5.09 -2.37
CA SER A 97 0.73 6.45 -2.28
C SER A 97 2.19 6.45 -1.80
N ILE A 98 2.58 5.58 -0.87
CA ILE A 98 3.95 5.52 -0.34
C ILE A 98 4.32 4.07 -0.03
N ALA A 99 5.53 3.65 -0.37
CA ALA A 99 6.16 2.42 0.12
C ALA A 99 7.42 2.77 0.93
N ARG A 100 7.54 2.26 2.16
CA ARG A 100 8.69 2.49 3.04
C ARG A 100 9.01 1.28 3.92
N PRO A 101 10.24 1.15 4.45
CA PRO A 101 10.54 0.17 5.49
C PRO A 101 9.64 0.38 6.71
N ALA A 102 9.09 -0.71 7.26
CA ALA A 102 8.24 -0.69 8.46
C ALA A 102 9.05 -0.51 9.75
#